data_AF-A0A0A0AG21-F1
#
_entry.id   AF-A0A0A0AG21-F1
#
_cell.length_a   1.000
_cell.length_b   1.000
_cell.length_c   1.000
_cell.angle_alpha   90.00
_cell.angle_beta   90.00
_cell.angle_gamma   90.00
#
_symmetry.space_group_name_H-M   'P 1'
#
loop_
_entity.id
_entity.type
_entity.pdbx_description
1 polymer ?
#
loop_
_entity_poly.entity_id
_entity_poly.type
_entity_poly.pdbx_seq_one_letter_code
_entity_poly.pdbx_strand_id
1 'polypeptide(L)'
;VLPPEVSCRIFSGLDVESLCHAAVTCKGWHRVIEGSERLWRHHCLSVRAVCQREIDCDRGNGYSWKITLLRNYWKSKVKQDNVPSQNSLPEKSMYPMDVDTWGEILEAELER
;
A
#
# COMPACT_ATOMS: atom_id res chain seq x y z
N VAL A 1 20.39 -8.78 25.14
CA VAL A 1 19.13 -8.80 24.36
C VAL A 1 18.43 -7.47 24.61
N LEU A 2 17.98 -6.77 23.58
CA LEU A 2 17.25 -5.51 23.75
C LEU A 2 15.86 -5.78 24.36
N PRO A 3 15.32 -4.85 25.17
CA PRO A 3 13.94 -4.97 25.62
C PRO A 3 12.96 -5.09 24.44
N PRO A 4 11.86 -5.86 24.59
CA PRO A 4 10.85 -6.01 23.53
C PRO A 4 10.29 -4.68 23.03
N GLU A 5 10.09 -3.72 23.93
CA GLU A 5 9.55 -2.39 23.63
C GLU A 5 10.51 -1.57 22.76
N VAL A 6 11.81 -1.64 23.08
CA VAL A 6 12.87 -0.97 22.31
C VAL A 6 12.97 -1.60 20.92
N SER A 7 12.95 -2.93 20.86
CA SER A 7 13.00 -3.65 19.60
C SER A 7 11.78 -3.36 18.72
N CYS A 8 10.58 -3.32 19.30
CA CYS A 8 9.35 -2.94 18.59
C CYS A 8 9.44 -1.51 18.03
N ARG A 9 10.01 -0.55 18.77
CA ARG A 9 10.23 0.82 18.26
C ARG A 9 11.17 0.84 17.08
N ILE A 10 12.30 0.13 17.15
CA ILE A 10 13.26 0.04 16.05
C ILE A 10 12.59 -0.55 14.82
N PHE A 11 11.93 -1.70 14.95
CA PHE A 11 11.31 -2.38 13.82
C PHE A 11 10.09 -1.64 13.26
N SER A 12 9.37 -0.87 14.08
CA SER A 12 8.25 -0.03 13.60
C SER A 12 8.70 1.10 12.67
N GLY A 13 9.98 1.49 12.73
CA GLY A 13 10.57 2.47 11.83
C GLY A 13 11.00 1.91 10.47
N LEU A 14 10.96 0.59 10.28
CA LEU A 14 11.30 -0.03 9.00
C LEU A 14 10.09 -0.02 8.06
N ASP A 15 10.34 0.09 6.76
CA ASP A 15 9.32 -0.27 5.79
C ASP A 15 9.07 -1.80 5.81
N VAL A 16 7.97 -2.24 5.21
CA VAL A 16 7.53 -3.64 5.27
C VAL A 16 8.55 -4.59 4.62
N GLU A 17 9.24 -4.16 3.56
CA GLU A 17 10.24 -4.97 2.88
C GLU A 17 11.49 -5.12 3.76
N SER A 18 12.01 -4.01 4.28
CA SER A 18 13.11 -4.03 5.25
C SER A 18 12.79 -4.84 6.50
N LEU A 19 11.54 -4.79 6.97
CA LEU A 19 11.06 -5.59 8.09
C LEU A 19 11.09 -7.09 7.80
N CYS A 20 10.64 -7.50 6.60
CA CYS A 20 10.71 -8.89 6.15
C CYS A 20 12.16 -9.38 6.06
N HIS A 21 13.07 -8.55 5.53
CA HIS A 21 14.50 -8.86 5.53
C HIS A 21 15.05 -9.00 6.96
N ALA A 22 14.70 -8.08 7.87
CA ALA A 22 15.10 -8.18 9.27
C ALA A 22 14.58 -9.46 9.96
N ALA A 23 13.38 -9.94 9.60
CA ALA A 23 12.81 -11.15 10.18
C ALA A 23 13.56 -12.44 9.79
N VAL A 24 14.35 -12.42 8.71
CA VAL A 24 15.13 -13.57 8.23
C VAL A 24 16.62 -13.50 8.55
N THR A 25 17.12 -12.40 9.13
CA THR A 25 18.57 -12.24 9.41
C THR A 25 19.05 -13.10 10.57
N CYS A 26 18.28 -13.20 11.66
CA CYS A 26 18.65 -14.01 12.82
C CYS A 26 17.43 -14.47 13.63
N LYS A 27 17.60 -15.57 14.39
CA LYS A 27 16.54 -16.16 15.23
C LYS A 27 15.99 -15.21 16.29
N GLY A 28 16.83 -14.30 16.81
CA GLY A 28 16.40 -13.32 17.82
C GLY A 28 15.42 -12.31 17.25
N TRP A 29 15.78 -11.71 16.11
CA TRP A 29 14.92 -10.74 15.42
C TRP A 29 13.66 -11.38 14.89
N HIS A 30 13.79 -12.59 14.32
CA HIS A 30 12.67 -13.40 13.91
C HIS A 30 11.63 -13.54 15.02
N ARG A 31 12.04 -13.97 16.22
CA ARG A 31 11.12 -14.13 17.37
C ARG A 31 10.45 -12.83 17.78
N VAL A 32 11.18 -11.72 17.79
CA VAL A 32 10.63 -10.42 18.18
C VAL A 32 9.64 -9.90 17.14
N ILE A 33 9.98 -9.98 15.85
CA ILE A 33 9.15 -9.49 14.76
C ILE A 33 7.89 -10.36 14.62
N GLU A 34 8.05 -11.68 14.53
CA GLU A 34 6.94 -12.62 14.39
C GLU A 34 5.99 -12.61 15.59
N GLY A 35 6.53 -12.49 16.81
CA GLY A 35 5.74 -12.48 18.03
C GLY A 35 5.02 -11.16 18.35
N SER A 36 5.25 -10.10 17.57
CA SER A 36 4.73 -8.76 17.88
C SER A 36 3.50 -8.40 17.06
N GLU A 37 2.31 -8.76 17.55
CA GLU A 37 1.03 -8.35 16.95
C GLU A 37 0.89 -6.82 16.86
N ARG A 38 1.46 -6.07 17.82
CA ARG A 38 1.46 -4.61 17.81
C ARG A 38 2.24 -4.04 16.61
N LEU A 39 3.38 -4.65 16.29
CA LEU A 39 4.21 -4.24 15.15
C LEU A 39 3.47 -4.48 13.83
N TRP A 40 2.92 -5.69 13.64
CA TRP A 40 2.14 -6.00 12.44
C TRP A 40 0.92 -5.08 12.29
N ARG A 41 0.20 -4.83 13.38
CA ARG A 41 -0.92 -3.89 13.40
C ARG A 41 -0.49 -2.47 13.00
N HIS A 42 0.65 -1.99 13.50
CA HIS A 42 1.15 -0.66 13.16
C HIS A 42 1.35 -0.50 11.65
N HIS A 43 2.08 -1.41 11.00
CA HIS A 43 2.28 -1.36 9.55
C HIS A 43 0.98 -1.56 8.77
N CYS A 44 0.07 -2.41 9.27
CA CYS A 44 -1.24 -2.59 8.66
C CYS A 44 -2.06 -1.29 8.63
N LEU A 45 -2.04 -0.52 9.72
CA LEU A 45 -2.72 0.77 9.79
C LEU A 45 -2.12 1.81 8.83
N SER A 46 -0.80 1.80 8.62
CA SER A 46 -0.16 2.64 7.61
C SER A 46 -0.62 2.27 6.20
N VAL A 47 -0.70 0.97 5.88
CA VAL A 47 -1.23 0.49 4.60
C VAL A 47 -2.73 0.77 4.43
N ARG A 48 -3.50 0.75 5.53
CA ARG A 48 -4.95 1.01 5.54
C ARG A 48 -5.30 2.41 5.03
N ALA A 49 -4.41 3.39 5.15
CA ALA A 49 -4.61 4.73 4.58
C ALA A 49 -4.79 4.70 3.04
N VAL A 50 -4.28 3.67 2.37
CA VAL A 50 -4.35 3.49 0.91
C VAL A 50 -5.29 2.34 0.52
N CYS A 51 -5.24 1.24 1.27
CA CYS A 51 -6.01 0.01 1.01
C CYS A 51 -7.09 -0.24 2.07
N GLN A 52 -7.87 0.79 2.43
CA GLN A 52 -8.84 0.69 3.53
C GLN A 52 -9.80 -0.49 3.35
N ARG A 53 -10.43 -0.61 2.18
CA ARG A 53 -11.43 -1.64 1.89
C ARG A 53 -10.85 -3.05 2.02
N GLU A 54 -9.66 -3.26 1.48
CA GLU A 54 -9.04 -4.58 1.50
C GLU A 54 -8.60 -4.99 2.91
N ILE A 55 -8.04 -4.04 3.67
CA ILE A 55 -7.66 -4.26 5.07
C ILE A 55 -8.90 -4.57 5.91
N ASP A 56 -9.95 -3.74 5.82
CA ASP A 56 -11.17 -3.91 6.63
C ASP A 56 -11.88 -5.25 6.31
N CYS A 57 -11.88 -5.68 5.04
CA CYS A 57 -12.39 -6.98 4.62
C CYS A 57 -11.58 -8.14 5.23
N ASP A 58 -10.25 -8.12 5.12
CA ASP A 58 -9.40 -9.17 5.70
C ASP A 58 -9.54 -9.22 7.25
N ARG A 59 -9.72 -8.08 7.91
CA ARG A 59 -9.99 -8.03 9.35
C ARG A 59 -11.36 -8.61 9.70
N GLY A 60 -12.40 -8.29 8.92
CA GLY A 60 -13.74 -8.87 9.08
C GLY A 60 -13.77 -10.39 8.90
N ASN A 61 -12.89 -10.92 8.04
CA ASN A 61 -12.71 -12.37 7.82
C ASN A 61 -11.83 -13.06 8.88
N GLY A 62 -11.35 -12.34 9.90
CA GLY A 62 -10.60 -12.93 11.00
C GLY A 62 -9.13 -13.25 10.71
N TYR A 63 -8.54 -12.74 9.62
CA TYR A 63 -7.11 -12.90 9.37
C TYR A 63 -6.27 -12.21 10.46
N SER A 64 -5.06 -12.71 10.73
CA SER A 64 -4.11 -12.03 11.63
C SER A 64 -3.54 -10.75 11.00
N TRP A 65 -3.02 -9.83 11.82
CA TRP A 65 -2.45 -8.57 11.30
C TRP A 65 -1.30 -8.82 10.32
N LYS A 66 -0.47 -9.84 10.58
CA LYS A 66 0.60 -10.25 9.67
C LYS A 66 0.05 -10.68 8.30
N ILE A 67 -0.92 -11.58 8.28
CA ILE A 67 -1.49 -12.09 7.02
C ILE A 67 -2.19 -10.97 6.26
N THR A 68 -2.96 -10.12 6.96
CA THR A 68 -3.61 -8.94 6.37
C THR A 68 -2.58 -7.98 5.75
N LEU A 69 -1.45 -7.72 6.42
CA LEU A 69 -0.40 -6.84 5.89
C LEU A 69 0.21 -7.42 4.61
N LEU A 70 0.65 -8.69 4.65
CA LEU A 70 1.35 -9.33 3.54
C LEU A 70 0.47 -9.43 2.28
N ARG A 71 -0.84 -9.68 2.45
CA ARG A 71 -1.80 -9.75 1.33
C ARG A 71 -2.03 -8.39 0.64
N ASN A 72 -1.87 -7.29 1.37
CA ASN A 72 -2.27 -5.96 0.90
C ASN A 72 -1.10 -5.01 0.66
N TYR A 73 0.12 -5.37 1.06
CA TYR A 73 1.31 -4.53 0.88
C TYR A 73 1.57 -4.17 -0.59
N TRP A 74 1.63 -5.16 -1.48
CA TRP A 74 1.86 -4.91 -2.91
C TRP A 74 0.74 -4.10 -3.55
N LYS A 75 -0.52 -4.38 -3.19
CA LYS A 75 -1.67 -3.58 -3.64
C LYS A 75 -1.54 -2.12 -3.21
N SER A 76 -1.06 -1.89 -1.99
CA SER A 76 -0.81 -0.55 -1.47
C SER A 76 0.28 0.18 -2.24
N LYS A 77 1.38 -0.49 -2.58
CA LYS A 77 2.46 0.08 -3.38
C LYS A 77 1.98 0.50 -4.76
N VAL A 78 1.31 -0.41 -5.47
CA VAL A 78 0.71 -0.11 -6.79
C VAL A 78 -0.28 1.05 -6.72
N LYS A 79 -1.11 1.13 -5.66
CA LYS A 79 -2.04 2.25 -5.49
C LYS A 79 -1.29 3.56 -5.20
N GLN A 80 -0.25 3.55 -4.37
CA GLN A 80 0.56 4.74 -4.08
C GLN A 80 1.26 5.28 -5.32
N ASP A 81 1.86 4.40 -6.13
CA ASP A 81 2.58 4.78 -7.35
C ASP A 81 1.65 5.31 -8.44
N ASN A 82 0.38 4.89 -8.43
CA ASN A 82 -0.66 5.32 -9.36
C ASN A 82 -1.46 6.54 -8.89
N VAL A 83 -1.18 7.10 -7.71
CA VAL A 83 -1.76 8.40 -7.32
C VAL A 83 -0.92 9.47 -8.00
N PRO A 84 -1.45 10.18 -9.01
CA PRO A 84 -0.72 11.31 -9.58
C PRO A 84 -0.52 12.33 -8.46
N SER A 85 0.68 12.89 -8.32
CA SER A 85 0.86 14.08 -7.51
C SER A 85 -0.16 15.14 -7.96
N GLN A 86 -0.65 15.97 -7.03
CA GLN A 86 -1.59 17.06 -7.35
C GLN A 86 -1.10 17.94 -8.52
N ASN A 87 0.23 18.03 -8.68
CA ASN A 87 0.90 18.83 -9.71
C ASN A 87 1.10 18.09 -11.05
N SER A 88 0.88 16.77 -11.09
CA SER A 88 0.94 15.95 -12.30
C SER A 88 -0.42 15.67 -12.90
N LEU A 89 -1.50 16.14 -12.26
CA LEU A 89 -2.82 16.16 -12.86
C LEU A 89 -2.83 17.25 -13.94
N PRO A 90 -3.18 16.93 -15.20
CA PRO A 90 -3.36 17.97 -16.21
C PRO A 90 -4.45 18.93 -15.74
N GLU A 91 -4.16 20.23 -15.81
CA GLU A 91 -5.06 21.32 -15.39
C GLU A 91 -6.43 21.24 -16.11
N LYS A 92 -6.45 20.63 -17.30
CA LYS A 92 -7.63 20.15 -18.01
C LYS A 92 -7.63 18.62 -18.06
N SER A 93 -8.35 18.00 -17.13
CA SER A 93 -8.59 16.55 -17.14
C SER A 93 -9.79 16.14 -18.01
N MET A 94 -10.62 17.10 -18.44
CA MET A 94 -11.81 16.83 -19.23
C MET A 94 -11.79 17.74 -20.46
N TYR A 95 -11.60 17.14 -21.63
CA TYR A 95 -12.07 17.74 -22.88
C TYR A 95 -13.60 17.61 -22.93
N PRO A 96 -14.29 18.55 -23.60
CA PRO A 96 -15.73 18.42 -23.79
C PRO A 96 -16.06 17.05 -24.41
N MET A 97 -16.93 16.29 -23.74
CA MET A 97 -17.44 15.02 -24.28
C MET A 97 -18.76 15.22 -25.02
N ASP A 98 -18.89 16.35 -25.73
CA ASP A 98 -20.01 16.54 -26.63
C ASP A 98 -19.81 15.75 -27.93
N VAL A 99 -20.94 15.52 -28.60
CA VAL A 99 -21.00 14.76 -29.86
C VAL A 99 -20.10 15.36 -30.93
N ASP A 100 -19.97 16.69 -30.97
CA ASP A 100 -19.20 17.38 -32.00
C ASP A 100 -17.69 17.12 -31.80
N THR A 101 -17.19 17.23 -30.58
CA THR A 101 -15.79 16.96 -30.21
C THR A 101 -15.41 15.50 -30.46
N TRP A 102 -16.30 14.54 -30.18
CA TRP A 102 -16.06 13.13 -30.50
C TRP A 102 -16.14 12.84 -32.00
N GLY A 103 -16.99 13.56 -32.73
CA GLY A 103 -17.08 13.50 -34.18
C GLY A 103 -15.77 13.90 -34.85
N GLU A 104 -15.18 15.01 -34.42
CA GLU A 104 -13.88 15.50 -34.93
C GLU A 104 -12.73 14.51 -34.68
N ILE A 105 -12.70 13.89 -33.48
CA ILE A 105 -11.68 12.87 -33.14
C ILE A 105 -11.85 11.63 -34.01
N LEU A 106 -13.09 11.19 -34.25
CA LEU A 106 -13.37 10.00 -35.07
C LEU A 106 -12.99 10.23 -36.54
N GLU A 107 -13.31 11.41 -37.08
CA GLU A 107 -12.98 11.79 -38.46
C GLU A 107 -11.47 11.80 -38.67
N ALA A 108 -10.71 12.40 -37.74
CA ALA A 108 -9.25 12.45 -37.81
C ALA A 108 -8.57 11.07 -37.74
N GLU A 109 -9.14 10.10 -37.01
CA GLU A 109 -8.61 8.72 -36.98
C GLU A 109 -9.00 7.93 -38.24
N LEU A 110 -10.12 8.27 -38.88
CA LEU A 110 -10.52 7.66 -40.15
C LEU A 110 -9.65 8.11 -41.33
N GLU A 111 -9.11 9.32 -41.27
CA GLU A 111 -8.19 9.89 -42.26
C GLU A 111 -6.73 9.42 -42.14
N ARG A 112 -6.43 8.60 -41.14
CA ARG A 112 -5.08 8.09 -40.81
C ARG A 112 -4.74 6.77 -41.50
#